data_AF-A0A2D8RST4-F1
#
_entry.id   AF-A0A2D8RST4-F1
#
_cell.length_a   1.000
_cell.length_b   1.000
_cell.length_c   1.000
_cell.angle_alpha   90.00
_cell.angle_beta   90.00
_cell.angle_gamma   90.00
#
_symmetry.space_group_name_H-M   'P 1'
#
loop_
_entity.id
_entity.type
_entity.pdbx_description
1 polymer ?
#
loop_
_entity_poly.entity_id
_entity_poly.type
_entity_poly.pdbx_seq_one_letter_code
_entity_poly.pdbx_strand_id
1 'polypeptide(L)'
;MVFDPESWESNFPKFLIGDSPGRTFVVHLHRPRFVAEVFEEWDGESIEPKWLDQPPVDAVKLAALMREAGDFYIEEIEREPDSI
;
A
#
# COMPACT_ATOMS: atom_id res chain seq x y z
N MET A 1 -2.07 -8.82 -14.66
CA MET A 1 -1.03 -9.54 -13.90
C MET A 1 -1.47 -10.98 -13.82
N VAL A 2 -0.56 -11.94 -13.96
CA VAL A 2 -0.88 -13.37 -13.82
C VAL A 2 -0.79 -13.66 -12.33
N PHE A 3 -1.93 -13.90 -11.69
CA PHE A 3 -1.95 -14.45 -10.34
C PHE A 3 -1.42 -15.88 -10.45
N ASP A 4 -0.21 -16.11 -9.97
CA ASP A 4 0.35 -17.45 -9.82
C ASP A 4 -0.01 -17.93 -8.40
N PRO A 5 -0.98 -18.85 -8.26
CA PRO A 5 -1.41 -19.33 -6.96
C PRO A 5 -0.29 -20.06 -6.19
N GLU A 6 0.76 -20.52 -6.87
CA GLU A 6 1.92 -21.15 -6.23
C GLU A 6 3.05 -20.16 -5.90
N SER A 7 2.89 -18.88 -6.26
CA SER A 7 3.84 -17.85 -5.85
C SER A 7 3.79 -17.65 -4.33
N TRP A 8 4.94 -17.36 -3.71
CA TRP A 8 4.98 -17.08 -2.28
C TRP A 8 4.03 -15.94 -1.87
N GLU A 9 3.78 -14.99 -2.78
CA GLU A 9 2.87 -13.84 -2.61
C GLU A 9 1.44 -14.26 -2.27
N SER A 10 0.97 -15.41 -2.78
CA SER A 10 -0.37 -15.92 -2.50
C SER A 10 -0.58 -16.31 -1.03
N ASN A 11 0.51 -16.52 -0.27
CA ASN A 11 0.46 -16.83 1.16
C ASN A 11 0.30 -15.58 2.04
N PHE A 12 0.36 -14.38 1.44
CA PHE A 12 0.30 -13.12 2.16
C PHE A 12 -0.84 -12.24 1.62
N PRO A 13 -1.45 -11.40 2.48
CA PRO A 13 -2.36 -10.38 2.01
C PRO A 13 -1.63 -9.44 1.05
N LYS A 14 -2.40 -8.84 0.14
CA LYS A 14 -1.86 -7.93 -0.87
C LYS A 14 -1.22 -6.69 -0.24
N PHE A 15 -1.88 -6.17 0.80
CA PHE A 15 -1.44 -5.00 1.56
C PHE A 15 -1.32 -5.30 3.04
N LEU A 16 -0.44 -4.56 3.72
CA LEU A 16 -0.30 -4.51 5.17
C LEU A 16 -0.10 -3.06 5.61
N ILE A 17 -0.52 -2.74 6.84
CA ILE A 17 -0.14 -1.51 7.54
C ILE A 17 1.10 -1.80 8.38
N GLY A 18 2.13 -0.97 8.20
CA GLY A 18 3.28 -0.92 9.11
C GLY A 18 3.13 0.28 10.02
N ASP A 19 3.16 0.05 11.33
CA ASP A 19 3.15 1.11 12.34
C ASP A 19 4.52 1.20 13.03
N SER A 20 5.05 2.41 13.11
CA SER A 20 6.27 2.78 13.82
C SER A 20 6.02 4.11 14.52
N PRO A 21 6.67 4.41 15.67
CA PRO A 21 6.45 5.66 16.38
C PRO A 21 6.53 6.90 15.47
N GLY A 22 5.38 7.55 15.27
CA GLY A 22 5.20 8.76 14.46
C GLY A 22 5.25 8.55 12.94
N ARG A 23 5.18 7.31 12.44
CA ARG A 23 5.27 6.99 11.00
C ARG A 23 4.40 5.78 10.65
N THR A 24 3.51 5.95 9.69
CA THR A 24 2.68 4.87 9.17
C THR A 24 3.11 4.51 7.75
N PHE A 25 3.03 3.23 7.42
CA PHE A 25 3.43 2.71 6.11
C PHE A 25 2.35 1.83 5.51
N VAL A 26 2.17 1.92 4.20
CA VAL A 26 1.44 0.93 3.39
C VAL A 26 2.46 0.04 2.70
N VAL A 27 2.37 -1.26 2.92
CA VAL A 27 3.28 -2.26 2.33
C VAL A 27 2.49 -3.09 1.32
N HIS A 28 2.92 -3.07 0.05
CA HIS A 28 2.35 -3.92 -1.00
C HIS A 28 3.26 -5.13 -1.25
N LEU A 29 2.75 -6.32 -0.91
CA LEU A 29 3.52 -7.57 -0.94
C LEU A 29 3.43 -8.34 -2.26
N HIS A 30 2.50 -7.97 -3.13
CA HIS A 30 2.37 -8.59 -4.45
C HIS A 30 3.16 -7.79 -5.50
N ARG A 31 3.59 -8.42 -6.58
CA ARG A 31 4.36 -7.69 -7.61
C ARG A 31 3.49 -6.66 -8.36
N PRO A 32 4.00 -5.44 -8.60
CA PRO A 32 5.30 -4.92 -8.15
C PRO A 32 5.27 -4.48 -6.68
N ARG A 33 6.24 -4.96 -5.90
CA ARG A 33 6.27 -4.75 -4.45
C ARG A 33 6.82 -3.38 -4.10
N PHE A 34 6.27 -2.77 -3.04
CA PHE A 34 6.76 -1.49 -2.53
C PHE A 34 6.44 -1.32 -1.04
N VAL A 35 7.15 -0.39 -0.42
CA VAL A 35 6.81 0.18 0.89
C VAL A 35 6.60 1.67 0.68
N ALA A 36 5.47 2.20 1.13
CA ALA A 36 5.18 3.63 1.02
C ALA A 36 4.91 4.21 2.40
N GLU A 37 5.58 5.31 2.72
CA GLU A 37 5.28 6.09 3.92
C GLU A 37 4.04 6.95 3.67
N VAL A 38 3.14 6.98 4.64
CA VAL A 38 2.00 7.88 4.68
C VAL A 38 2.41 9.12 5.46
N PHE A 39 2.22 10.29 4.87
CA PHE A 39 2.54 11.56 5.50
C PHE A 39 1.48 12.60 5.18
N GLU A 40 1.27 13.53 6.11
CA GLU A 40 0.35 14.64 5.94
C GLU A 40 0.98 15.72 5.04
N GLU A 41 0.27 16.07 3.99
CA GLU A 41 0.48 17.26 3.18
C GLU A 41 -0.62 18.30 3.47
N TRP A 42 -0.42 19.53 3.02
CA TRP A 42 -1.34 20.66 3.15
C TRP A 42 -2.79 20.41 2.65
N ASP A 43 -3.00 19.43 1.77
CA ASP A 43 -4.28 19.10 1.13
C ASP A 43 -4.80 17.69 1.46
N GLY A 44 -4.12 16.95 2.34
CA GLY A 44 -4.51 15.60 2.76
C GLY A 44 -3.33 14.68 3.03
N GLU A 45 -3.60 13.39 3.15
CA GLU A 45 -2.56 12.37 3.29
C GLU A 45 -2.00 11.98 1.90
N SER A 46 -0.70 11.82 1.83
CA SER A 46 0.04 11.47 0.62
C SER A 46 0.85 10.19 0.86
N ILE A 47 1.05 9.43 -0.22
CA ILE A 47 1.71 8.12 -0.19
C ILE A 47 2.79 8.09 -1.27
N GLU A 48 4.07 8.00 -0.87
CA GLU A 48 5.20 7.91 -1.81
C GLU A 48 5.83 6.50 -1.79
N PRO A 49 5.71 5.70 -2.87
CA PRO A 49 6.21 4.33 -2.89
C PRO A 49 7.73 4.25 -3.09
N LYS A 50 8.40 3.50 -2.22
CA LYS A 50 9.76 2.95 -2.43
C LYS A 50 9.64 1.52 -2.95
N TRP A 51 9.94 1.35 -4.24
CA TRP A 51 9.80 0.08 -4.95
C TRP A 51 10.89 -0.93 -4.55
N LEU A 52 10.48 -2.17 -4.30
CA LEU A 52 11.38 -3.32 -4.09
C LEU A 52 11.62 -4.11 -5.39
N ASP A 53 10.76 -3.90 -6.38
CA ASP A 53 10.86 -4.44 -7.74
C ASP A 53 10.88 -3.31 -8.77
N GLN A 54 10.90 -3.65 -10.05
CA GLN A 54 10.68 -2.67 -11.11
C GLN A 54 9.24 -2.11 -11.03
N PRO A 55 9.05 -0.78 -11.02
CA PRO A 55 7.72 -0.18 -10.98
C PRO A 55 6.92 -0.49 -12.24
N PRO A 56 5.57 -0.40 -12.20
CA PRO A 56 4.75 -0.49 -13.40
C PRO A 56 5.17 0.59 -14.41
N VAL A 57 5.51 0.18 -15.63
CA VAL A 57 5.82 1.10 -16.75
C VAL A 57 4.57 1.79 -17.31
N ASP A 58 3.39 1.23 -17.01
CA ASP A 58 2.10 1.74 -17.46
C ASP A 58 1.51 2.68 -16.41
N ALA A 59 1.40 3.96 -16.76
CA ALA A 59 0.92 5.02 -15.87
C ALA A 59 -0.51 4.76 -15.36
N VAL A 60 -1.36 4.10 -16.15
CA VAL A 60 -2.74 3.78 -15.73
C VAL A 60 -2.73 2.68 -14.68
N LYS A 61 -1.89 1.65 -14.85
CA LYS A 61 -1.72 0.59 -13.85
C LYS A 61 -1.08 1.11 -12.57
N LEU A 62 -0.11 2.01 -12.70
CA LEU A 62 0.51 2.68 -11.55
C LEU A 62 -0.53 3.49 -10.76
N ALA A 63 -1.29 4.36 -11.45
CA ALA A 63 -2.33 5.16 -10.80
C ALA A 63 -3.40 4.30 -10.12
N ALA A 64 -3.81 3.20 -10.77
CA ALA A 64 -4.76 2.25 -10.16
C ALA A 64 -4.19 1.59 -8.91
N LEU A 65 -2.93 1.16 -8.92
CA LEU A 65 -2.26 0.55 -7.77
C LEU A 65 -2.08 1.54 -6.61
N MET A 66 -1.71 2.79 -6.91
CA MET A 66 -1.58 3.84 -5.88
C MET A 66 -2.94 4.20 -5.27
N ARG A 67 -3.99 4.27 -6.10
CA ARG A 67 -5.35 4.47 -5.61
C ARG A 67 -5.78 3.34 -4.69
N GLU A 68 -5.55 2.09 -5.08
CA GLU A 68 -5.88 0.92 -4.27
C GLU A 68 -5.13 0.91 -2.93
N ALA A 69 -3.86 1.35 -2.92
CA ALA A 69 -3.09 1.50 -1.69
C ALA A 69 -3.67 2.57 -0.75
N GLY A 70 -4.14 3.69 -1.30
CA GLY A 70 -4.82 4.74 -0.54
C GLY A 70 -6.18 4.29 -0.01
N ASP A 71 -6.99 3.63 -0.85
CA ASP A 71 -8.30 3.08 -0.45
C ASP A 71 -8.12 2.06 0.71
N PHE A 72 -7.13 1.17 0.61
CA PHE A 72 -6.79 0.23 1.69
C PHE A 72 -6.39 0.93 2.99
N TYR A 73 -5.58 1.98 2.92
CA TYR A 73 -5.17 2.74 4.11
C TYR A 73 -6.37 3.40 4.80
N ILE A 74 -7.23 4.07 4.04
CA ILE A 74 -8.45 4.70 4.58
C ILE A 74 -9.34 3.64 5.22
N GLU A 75 -9.59 2.52 4.54
CA GLU A 75 -10.44 1.46 5.06
C GLU A 75 -9.93 0.88 6.39
N GLU A 76 -8.62 0.70 6.54
CA GLU A 76 -8.05 0.13 7.77
C GLU A 76 -7.96 1.16 8.91
N ILE A 77 -7.66 2.43 8.63
CA ILE A 77 -7.64 3.49 9.66
C ILE A 77 -9.06 3.90 10.09
N GLU A 78 -10.02 4.03 9.17
CA GLU A 78 -11.43 4.29 9.51
C GLU A 78 -12.09 3.09 10.23
N ARG A 79 -11.52 1.89 10.07
CA ARG A 79 -11.92 0.67 10.81
C ARG A 79 -11.43 0.61 12.25
N GLU A 80 -10.62 1.57 12.70
CA GLU A 80 -10.35 1.77 14.13
C GLU A 80 -11.29 2.85 14.72
N PRO A 81 -12.62 2.63 14.85
CA PRO A 81 -13.45 3.51 15.66
C PRO A 81 -13.20 3.18 17.14
N ASP A 82 -12.74 4.17 17.90
CA ASP A 82 -12.86 4.27 19.35
C ASP A 82 -12.56 2.98 20.14
N SER A 83 -11.28 2.68 20.36
CA SER A 83 -10.88 1.94 21.57
C SER A 83 -10.53 2.93 22.69
N ILE A 84 -11.55 3.53 23.30
CA ILE A 84 -11.48 4.21 24.62
C ILE A 84 -12.50 3.58 25.56
#